data_AF-A0A7C5IV26-F1
#
_entry.id   AF-A0A7C5IV26-F1
#
_cell.length_a   1.000
_cell.length_b   1.000
_cell.length_c   1.000
_cell.angle_alpha   90.00
_cell.angle_beta   90.00
_cell.angle_gamma   90.00
#
_symmetry.space_group_name_H-M   'P 1'
#
loop_
_entity.id
_entity.type
_entity.pdbx_description
1 polymer ?
#
loop_
_entity_poly.entity_id
_entity_poly.type
_entity_poly.pdbx_seq_one_letter_code
_entity_poly.pdbx_strand_id
1 'polypeptide(L)'
;MTRVAVNPELLHWALERTGLSAEALRKRFKKIDAWLAGDVQPTLKQLEDFARVARTPIGYLFLPEPPVETVPIPDFRTMAHAHIERPSPDLLDTIYACQQRQEWYRNHLVLHHEEPLAFVGSASLEDDVTARAAEIRQVIGFDLAERQQLPSWSEALRRFIAQVEASGVMVMVSGIVGSNTHRRLNPEEFRGFALADDLAPLIFINGADTKAAQM
;
A
#
# COMPACT_ATOMS: atom_id res chain seq x y z
N MET A 1 -30.38 5.67 25.09
CA MET A 1 -29.45 5.26 24.02
C MET A 1 -28.51 4.21 24.60
N THR A 2 -28.43 3.05 23.96
CA THR A 2 -27.56 1.96 24.40
C THR A 2 -26.11 2.33 24.16
N ARG A 3 -25.29 2.23 25.21
CA ARG A 3 -23.84 2.40 25.13
C ARG A 3 -23.20 1.04 24.89
N VAL A 4 -22.03 1.08 24.29
CA VAL A 4 -21.30 -0.12 23.88
C VAL A 4 -19.97 -0.11 24.60
N ALA A 5 -19.64 -1.23 25.24
CA ALA A 5 -18.36 -1.39 25.92
C ALA A 5 -17.23 -1.44 24.88
N VAL A 6 -16.23 -0.60 25.05
CA VAL A 6 -15.00 -0.59 24.26
C VAL A 6 -13.81 -0.53 25.22
N ASN A 7 -12.75 -1.29 24.91
CA ASN A 7 -11.49 -1.20 25.65
C ASN A 7 -10.81 0.13 25.27
N PRO A 8 -10.49 1.02 26.24
CA PRO A 8 -9.78 2.27 25.94
C PRO A 8 -8.44 2.06 25.21
N GLU A 9 -7.76 0.94 25.44
CA GLU A 9 -6.53 0.59 24.74
C GLU A 9 -6.72 0.49 23.22
N LEU A 10 -7.86 -0.03 22.76
CA LEU A 10 -8.20 -0.08 21.33
C LEU A 10 -8.49 1.30 20.75
N LEU A 11 -9.05 2.21 21.54
CA LEU A 11 -9.23 3.59 21.13
C LEU A 11 -7.88 4.29 20.99
N HIS A 12 -6.96 4.11 21.95
CA HIS A 12 -5.59 4.63 21.87
C HIS A 12 -4.86 4.09 20.63
N TRP A 13 -4.86 2.78 20.45
CA TRP A 13 -4.25 2.12 19.30
C TRP A 13 -4.81 2.65 17.96
N ALA A 14 -6.13 2.78 17.84
CA ALA A 14 -6.75 3.29 16.61
C ALA A 14 -6.37 4.76 16.34
N LEU A 15 -6.18 5.56 17.39
CA LEU A 15 -5.78 6.96 17.25
C LEU A 15 -4.32 7.14 16.83
N GLU A 16 -3.40 6.39 17.44
CA GLU A 16 -1.95 6.48 17.15
C GLU A 16 -1.67 6.35 15.64
N ARG A 17 -2.41 5.48 14.96
CA ARG A 17 -2.25 5.16 13.54
C ARG A 17 -2.72 6.26 12.59
N THR A 18 -3.50 7.21 13.08
CA THR A 18 -4.16 8.24 12.25
C THR A 18 -3.33 9.50 12.12
N GLY A 19 -2.37 9.71 13.02
CA GLY A 19 -1.62 10.97 13.12
C GLY A 19 -2.49 12.19 13.44
N LEU A 20 -3.76 12.00 13.85
CA LEU A 20 -4.67 13.10 14.17
C LEU A 20 -4.23 13.80 15.46
N SER A 21 -4.23 15.13 15.43
CA SER A 21 -3.96 15.90 16.65
C SER A 21 -5.08 15.74 17.68
N ALA A 22 -4.72 15.76 18.97
CA ALA A 22 -5.68 15.70 20.07
C ALA A 22 -6.75 16.81 19.95
N GLU A 23 -6.40 17.98 19.43
CA GLU A 23 -7.33 19.08 19.20
C GLU A 23 -8.37 18.77 18.11
N ALA A 24 -7.95 18.16 17.00
CA ALA A 24 -8.85 17.75 15.93
C ALA A 24 -9.86 16.71 16.44
N LEU A 25 -9.38 15.78 17.27
CA LEU A 25 -10.22 14.75 17.89
C LEU A 25 -11.22 15.35 18.88
N ARG A 26 -10.80 16.24 19.78
CA ARG A 26 -11.69 16.90 20.75
C ARG A 26 -12.77 17.75 20.09
N LYS A 27 -12.42 18.44 18.98
CA LYS A 27 -13.41 19.21 18.20
C LYS A 27 -14.51 18.32 17.64
N ARG A 28 -14.19 17.09 17.22
CA ARG A 28 -15.15 16.16 16.62
C ARG A 28 -15.89 15.31 17.66
N PHE A 29 -15.16 14.81 18.64
CA PHE A 29 -15.65 13.91 19.67
C PHE A 29 -15.54 14.58 21.04
N LYS A 30 -16.59 15.29 21.45
CA LYS A 30 -16.62 16.08 22.70
C LYS A 30 -16.30 15.28 23.97
N LYS A 31 -16.46 13.95 23.93
CA LYS A 31 -16.23 13.05 25.07
C LYS A 31 -15.02 12.13 24.87
N ILE A 32 -14.15 12.42 23.89
CA ILE A 32 -13.03 11.53 23.57
C ILE A 32 -12.11 11.28 24.76
N ASP A 33 -11.77 12.32 25.53
CA ASP A 33 -10.90 12.16 26.70
C ASP A 33 -11.54 11.23 27.76
N ALA A 34 -12.87 11.33 27.94
CA ALA A 34 -13.61 10.45 28.86
C ALA A 34 -13.77 9.01 28.32
N TRP A 35 -13.73 8.82 27.00
CA TRP A 35 -13.71 7.47 26.39
C TRP A 35 -12.34 6.83 26.57
N LEU A 36 -11.26 7.60 26.35
CA LEU A 36 -9.88 7.16 26.53
C LEU A 36 -9.53 6.88 28.00
N ALA A 37 -10.15 7.59 28.94
CA ALA A 37 -10.04 7.31 30.37
C ALA A 37 -10.90 6.10 30.83
N GLY A 38 -11.84 5.64 30.01
CA GLY A 38 -12.80 4.59 30.39
C GLY A 38 -13.98 5.08 31.25
N ASP A 39 -14.04 6.36 31.60
CA ASP A 39 -15.11 6.96 32.43
C ASP A 39 -16.48 6.88 31.77
N VAL A 40 -16.50 6.96 30.44
CA VAL A 40 -17.73 7.04 29.63
C VAL A 40 -17.60 6.11 28.44
N GLN A 41 -18.54 5.19 28.30
CA GLN A 41 -18.66 4.38 27.09
C GLN A 41 -19.37 5.14 25.95
N PRO A 42 -18.91 5.04 24.68
CA PRO A 42 -19.59 5.62 23.53
C PRO A 42 -20.90 4.90 23.21
N THR A 43 -21.77 5.52 22.42
CA THR A 43 -22.85 4.82 21.73
C THR A 43 -22.31 4.09 20.49
N LEU A 44 -23.04 3.10 19.96
CA LEU A 44 -22.63 2.42 18.73
C LEU A 44 -22.38 3.40 17.58
N LYS A 45 -23.31 4.35 17.37
CA LYS A 45 -23.18 5.40 16.35
C LYS A 45 -21.95 6.29 16.55
N GLN A 46 -21.58 6.57 17.80
CA GLN A 46 -20.38 7.33 18.12
C GLN A 46 -19.11 6.52 17.81
N LEU A 47 -19.13 5.22 18.14
CA LEU A 47 -18.04 4.30 17.85
C LEU A 47 -17.88 4.06 16.34
N GLU A 48 -18.96 4.00 15.57
CA GLU A 48 -18.95 3.94 14.10
C GLU A 48 -18.30 5.20 13.48
N ASP A 49 -18.67 6.40 13.95
CA ASP A 49 -18.04 7.63 13.47
C ASP A 49 -16.57 7.71 13.87
N PHE A 50 -16.23 7.27 15.09
CA PHE A 50 -14.85 7.15 15.54
C PHE A 50 -14.05 6.20 14.65
N ALA A 51 -14.54 4.98 14.42
CA ALA A 51 -13.89 3.96 13.59
C ALA A 51 -13.61 4.48 12.16
N ARG A 52 -14.59 5.18 11.56
CA ARG A 52 -14.43 5.81 10.25
C ARG A 52 -13.35 6.88 10.22
N VAL A 53 -13.31 7.74 11.23
CA VAL A 53 -12.27 8.78 11.35
C VAL A 53 -10.91 8.17 11.62
N ALA A 54 -10.87 7.14 12.46
CA ALA A 54 -9.68 6.40 12.81
C ALA A 54 -9.21 5.42 11.72
N ARG A 55 -9.94 5.35 10.60
CA ARG A 55 -9.69 4.42 9.47
C ARG A 55 -9.48 2.98 9.95
N THR A 56 -10.29 2.58 10.92
CA THR A 56 -10.19 1.30 11.61
C THR A 56 -11.47 0.53 11.36
N PRO A 57 -11.41 -0.77 10.96
CA PRO A 57 -12.59 -1.61 10.94
C PRO A 57 -13.26 -1.61 12.30
N ILE A 58 -14.56 -1.29 12.37
CA ILE A 58 -15.24 -1.17 13.67
C ILE A 58 -15.15 -2.46 14.50
N GLY A 59 -15.12 -3.62 13.83
CA GLY A 59 -14.93 -4.93 14.47
C GLY A 59 -13.66 -5.02 15.32
N TYR A 60 -12.60 -4.29 14.96
CA TYR A 60 -11.35 -4.27 15.73
C TYR A 60 -11.52 -3.61 17.09
N LEU A 61 -12.45 -2.66 17.22
CA LEU A 61 -12.75 -2.00 18.50
C LEU A 61 -13.46 -2.93 19.49
N PHE A 62 -13.82 -4.14 19.07
CA PHE A 62 -14.42 -5.18 19.89
C PHE A 62 -13.48 -6.35 20.20
N LEU A 63 -12.21 -6.25 19.79
CA LEU A 63 -11.20 -7.24 20.13
C LEU A 63 -10.85 -7.17 21.64
N PRO A 64 -10.29 -8.23 22.23
CA PRO A 64 -9.79 -8.17 23.60
C PRO A 64 -8.59 -7.23 23.73
N GLU A 65 -7.72 -7.20 22.71
CA GLU A 65 -6.48 -6.43 22.66
C GLU A 65 -6.24 -5.88 21.24
N PRO A 66 -5.41 -4.84 21.08
CA PRO A 66 -5.04 -4.31 19.78
C PRO A 66 -4.41 -5.35 18.85
N PRO A 67 -4.85 -5.45 17.59
CA PRO A 67 -4.26 -6.40 16.65
C PRO A 67 -2.85 -5.97 16.24
N VAL A 68 -1.99 -6.96 16.07
CA VAL A 68 -0.68 -6.77 15.42
C VAL A 68 -0.90 -6.84 13.91
N GLU A 69 -0.79 -5.68 13.26
CA GLU A 69 -0.86 -5.62 11.80
C GLU A 69 0.54 -5.60 11.22
N THR A 70 0.84 -6.60 10.40
CA THR A 70 2.08 -6.70 9.63
C THR A 70 1.81 -6.34 8.19
N VAL A 71 2.86 -5.94 7.48
CA VAL A 71 2.73 -5.72 6.05
C VAL A 71 2.62 -7.08 5.34
N PRO A 72 1.58 -7.34 4.53
CA PRO A 72 1.27 -8.69 4.06
C PRO A 72 2.10 -9.13 2.84
N ILE A 73 3.16 -8.40 2.48
CA ILE A 73 3.99 -8.67 1.30
C ILE A 73 5.48 -8.48 1.63
N PRO A 74 6.39 -9.20 0.97
CA PRO A 74 7.82 -9.15 1.28
C PRO A 74 8.55 -7.99 0.58
N ASP A 75 8.10 -7.59 -0.63
CA ASP A 75 8.85 -6.69 -1.50
C ASP A 75 8.40 -5.23 -1.40
N PHE A 76 9.11 -4.47 -0.57
CA PHE A 76 8.93 -3.03 -0.38
C PHE A 76 10.10 -2.20 -0.86
N ARG A 77 9.77 -1.06 -1.46
CA ARG A 77 10.72 0.05 -1.61
C ARG A 77 10.41 1.10 -0.56
N THR A 78 11.22 1.14 0.49
CA THR A 78 11.22 2.21 1.47
C THR A 78 12.40 3.15 1.24
N MET A 79 12.36 4.34 1.84
CA MET A 79 13.58 5.15 1.97
C MET A 79 14.60 4.38 2.82
N ALA A 80 15.89 4.49 2.45
CA ALA A 80 16.97 3.68 3.01
C ALA A 80 16.85 3.45 4.53
N HIS A 81 16.79 2.18 4.94
CA HIS A 81 16.74 1.72 6.34
C HIS A 81 15.48 2.05 7.15
N ALA A 82 14.41 2.55 6.54
CA ALA A 82 13.13 2.68 7.23
C ALA A 82 12.45 1.29 7.33
N HIS A 83 12.48 0.70 8.53
CA HIS A 83 11.65 -0.46 8.85
C HIS A 83 10.24 0.02 9.21
N ILE A 84 9.22 -0.52 8.53
CA ILE A 84 7.82 -0.23 8.84
C ILE A 84 7.46 -1.08 10.06
N GLU A 85 7.63 -0.53 11.27
CA GLU A 85 7.23 -1.22 12.51
C GLU A 85 5.71 -1.40 12.58
N ARG A 86 4.94 -0.41 12.11
CA ARG A 86 3.48 -0.43 12.06
C ARG A 86 2.99 0.20 10.75
N PRO A 87 2.34 -0.56 9.85
CA PRO A 87 1.83 0.00 8.61
C PRO A 87 0.63 0.91 8.84
N SER A 88 0.59 2.02 8.11
CA SER A 88 -0.56 2.92 8.12
C SER A 88 -1.79 2.23 7.49
N PRO A 89 -3.01 2.63 7.89
CA PRO A 89 -4.22 2.19 7.21
C PRO A 89 -4.23 2.55 5.71
N ASP A 90 -3.53 3.62 5.32
CA ASP A 90 -3.43 4.05 3.92
C ASP A 90 -2.59 3.08 3.09
N LEU A 91 -1.47 2.61 3.65
CA LEU A 91 -0.64 1.57 3.04
C LEU A 91 -1.41 0.26 2.92
N LEU A 92 -2.03 -0.21 4.01
CA LEU A 92 -2.77 -1.47 4.02
C LEU A 92 -3.92 -1.46 3.02
N ASP A 93 -4.76 -0.41 3.03
CA ASP A 93 -5.86 -0.28 2.07
C ASP A 93 -5.36 -0.31 0.62
N THR A 94 -4.18 0.30 0.35
CA THR A 94 -3.58 0.32 -0.98
C THR A 94 -3.10 -1.07 -1.40
N ILE A 95 -2.45 -1.82 -0.49
CA ILE A 95 -2.01 -3.19 -0.75
C ILE A 95 -3.22 -4.10 -1.01
N TYR A 96 -4.24 -4.05 -0.15
CA TYR A 96 -5.44 -4.87 -0.32
C TYR A 96 -6.19 -4.56 -1.61
N ALA A 97 -6.25 -3.28 -2.01
CA ALA A 97 -6.82 -2.91 -3.30
C ALA A 97 -6.01 -3.45 -4.48
N CYS A 98 -4.68 -3.52 -4.37
CA CYS A 98 -3.82 -4.11 -5.41
C CYS A 98 -3.95 -5.63 -5.45
N GLN A 99 -4.01 -6.31 -4.30
CA GLN A 99 -4.24 -7.75 -4.23
C GLN A 99 -5.58 -8.14 -4.85
N GLN A 100 -6.66 -7.42 -4.56
CA GLN A 100 -7.98 -7.67 -5.18
C GLN A 100 -7.95 -7.51 -6.71
N ARG A 101 -7.23 -6.50 -7.22
CA ARG A 101 -7.09 -6.30 -8.67
C ARG A 101 -6.22 -7.37 -9.33
N GLN A 102 -5.12 -7.75 -8.68
CA GLN A 102 -4.25 -8.83 -9.12
C GLN A 102 -5.02 -10.15 -9.18
N GLU A 103 -5.77 -10.49 -8.13
CA GLU A 103 -6.57 -11.72 -8.07
C GLU A 103 -7.64 -11.74 -9.16
N TRP A 104 -8.33 -10.62 -9.38
CA TRP A 104 -9.29 -10.51 -10.48
C TRP A 104 -8.62 -10.72 -11.84
N TYR A 105 -7.47 -10.09 -12.10
CA TYR A 105 -6.76 -10.21 -13.37
C TYR A 105 -6.17 -11.61 -13.56
N ARG A 106 -5.59 -12.22 -12.52
CA ARG A 106 -5.13 -13.61 -12.52
C ARG A 106 -6.25 -14.56 -12.89
N ASN A 107 -7.42 -14.41 -12.27
CA ASN A 107 -8.60 -15.24 -12.60
C ASN A 107 -9.03 -15.08 -14.07
N HIS A 108 -8.93 -13.87 -14.61
CA HIS A 108 -9.17 -13.61 -16.03
C HIS A 108 -8.16 -14.36 -16.91
N LEU A 109 -6.85 -14.25 -16.64
CA LEU A 109 -5.81 -14.94 -17.39
C LEU A 109 -5.97 -16.48 -17.35
N VAL A 110 -6.29 -17.03 -16.16
CA VAL A 110 -6.57 -18.47 -15.99
C VAL A 110 -7.77 -18.91 -16.83
N LEU A 111 -8.85 -18.13 -16.85
CA LEU A 111 -10.05 -18.43 -17.65
C LEU A 111 -9.75 -18.43 -19.16
N HIS A 112 -8.78 -17.62 -19.58
CA HIS A 112 -8.36 -17.51 -20.98
C HIS A 112 -7.20 -18.44 -21.36
N HIS A 113 -6.74 -19.30 -20.43
CA HIS A 113 -5.63 -20.23 -20.65
C HIS A 113 -4.32 -19.54 -21.08
N GLU A 114 -4.06 -18.35 -20.52
CA GLU A 114 -2.79 -17.65 -20.72
C GLU A 114 -1.66 -18.39 -19.98
N GLU A 115 -0.46 -18.37 -20.57
CA GLU A 115 0.70 -19.05 -20.03
C GLU A 115 1.42 -18.20 -18.96
N PRO A 116 2.02 -18.83 -17.94
CA PRO A 116 2.86 -18.12 -16.97
C PRO A 116 4.04 -17.42 -17.62
N LEU A 117 4.41 -16.27 -17.06
CA LEU A 117 5.54 -15.46 -17.46
C LEU A 117 6.84 -16.16 -17.03
N ALA A 118 7.59 -16.67 -18.02
CA ALA A 118 8.79 -17.49 -17.81
C ALA A 118 9.92 -16.81 -17.01
N PHE A 119 9.91 -15.48 -16.89
CA PHE A 119 10.92 -14.76 -16.12
C PHE A 119 10.59 -14.67 -14.62
N VAL A 120 9.35 -14.91 -14.20
CA VAL A 120 8.98 -14.87 -12.78
C VAL A 120 9.50 -16.14 -12.11
N GLY A 121 10.33 -15.97 -11.07
CA GLY A 121 10.94 -17.09 -10.34
C GLY A 121 12.09 -17.80 -11.09
N SER A 122 12.58 -17.25 -12.20
CA SER A 122 13.66 -17.87 -13.01
C SER A 122 15.07 -17.64 -12.46
N ALA A 123 15.22 -16.85 -11.39
CA ALA A 123 16.49 -16.42 -10.82
C ALA A 123 16.73 -16.97 -9.40
N SER A 124 17.99 -17.23 -9.09
CA SER A 124 18.50 -17.69 -7.80
C SER A 124 19.49 -16.67 -7.22
N LEU A 125 19.71 -16.74 -5.90
CA LEU A 125 20.73 -15.95 -5.19
C LEU A 125 22.16 -16.35 -5.57
N GLU A 126 22.34 -17.50 -6.22
CA GLU A 126 23.63 -18.00 -6.69
C GLU A 126 23.99 -17.52 -8.11
N ASP A 127 23.04 -16.90 -8.81
CA ASP A 127 23.25 -16.44 -10.18
C ASP A 127 24.21 -15.24 -10.24
N ASP A 128 24.91 -15.13 -11.36
CA ASP A 128 25.71 -13.93 -11.64
C ASP A 128 24.79 -12.70 -11.78
N VAL A 129 25.02 -11.71 -10.91
CA VAL A 129 24.22 -10.48 -10.84
C VAL A 129 24.26 -9.71 -12.15
N THR A 130 25.40 -9.70 -12.86
CA THR A 130 25.56 -8.94 -14.11
C THR A 130 24.78 -9.59 -15.25
N ALA A 131 24.87 -10.92 -15.36
CA ALA A 131 24.11 -11.71 -16.32
C ALA A 131 22.60 -11.56 -16.08
N ARG A 132 22.15 -11.69 -14.82
CA ARG A 132 20.73 -11.57 -14.49
C ARG A 132 20.19 -10.16 -14.73
N ALA A 133 20.97 -9.13 -14.44
CA ALA A 133 20.60 -7.75 -14.78
C ALA A 133 20.48 -7.53 -16.30
N ALA A 134 21.32 -8.18 -17.11
CA ALA A 134 21.22 -8.10 -18.56
C ALA A 134 19.95 -8.79 -19.08
N GLU A 135 19.59 -9.96 -18.53
CA GLU A 135 18.34 -10.65 -18.87
C GLU A 135 17.10 -9.84 -18.51
N ILE A 136 17.07 -9.23 -17.32
CA ILE A 136 15.96 -8.35 -16.90
C ILE A 136 15.80 -7.19 -17.89
N ARG A 137 16.91 -6.57 -18.32
CA ARG A 137 16.87 -5.50 -19.33
C ARG A 137 16.34 -6.01 -20.66
N GLN A 138 16.70 -7.21 -21.08
CA GLN A 138 16.19 -7.80 -22.33
C GLN A 138 14.69 -8.08 -22.25
N VAL A 139 14.21 -8.66 -21.14
CA VAL A 139 12.78 -8.95 -20.92
C VAL A 139 11.93 -7.68 -20.95
N ILE A 140 12.40 -6.62 -20.26
CA ILE A 140 11.69 -5.33 -20.20
C ILE A 140 11.88 -4.53 -21.50
N GLY A 141 12.87 -4.88 -22.33
CA GLY A 141 13.27 -4.07 -23.48
C GLY A 141 13.87 -2.71 -23.07
N PHE A 142 14.55 -2.67 -21.93
CA PHE A 142 15.18 -1.47 -21.39
C PHE A 142 16.50 -1.16 -22.11
N ASP A 143 16.56 -0.01 -22.78
CA ASP A 143 17.78 0.49 -23.42
C ASP A 143 18.25 1.81 -22.79
N LEU A 144 19.52 1.84 -22.38
CA LEU A 144 20.18 3.04 -21.85
C LEU A 144 20.32 4.13 -22.91
N ALA A 145 20.53 3.77 -24.18
CA ALA A 145 20.65 4.73 -25.26
C ALA A 145 19.30 5.41 -25.55
N GLU A 146 18.21 4.65 -25.58
CA GLU A 146 16.83 5.17 -25.65
C GLU A 146 16.55 6.12 -24.46
N ARG A 147 16.93 5.73 -23.24
CA ARG A 147 16.71 6.57 -22.05
C ARG A 147 17.39 7.94 -22.13
N GLN A 148 18.57 8.04 -22.74
CA GLN A 148 19.31 9.29 -22.92
C GLN A 148 18.65 10.24 -23.94
N GLN A 149 17.83 9.71 -24.84
CA GLN A 149 17.12 10.49 -25.86
C GLN A 149 15.80 11.07 -25.34
N LEU A 150 15.29 10.58 -24.21
CA LEU A 150 14.04 11.04 -23.62
C LEU A 150 14.23 12.38 -22.90
N PRO A 151 13.49 13.43 -23.28
CA PRO A 151 13.75 14.81 -22.88
C PRO A 151 13.31 15.12 -21.44
N SER A 152 12.54 14.24 -20.77
CA SER A 152 12.13 14.45 -19.39
C SER A 152 12.00 13.15 -18.58
N TRP A 153 12.10 13.28 -17.25
CA TRP A 153 11.83 12.20 -16.31
C TRP A 153 10.40 11.65 -16.43
N SER A 154 9.42 12.50 -16.72
CA SER A 154 8.03 12.09 -16.87
C SER A 154 7.82 11.21 -18.11
N GLU A 155 8.46 11.57 -19.23
CA GLU A 155 8.37 10.77 -20.45
C GLU A 155 9.15 9.46 -20.33
N ALA A 156 10.30 9.49 -19.66
CA ALA A 156 11.04 8.29 -19.32
C ALA A 156 10.24 7.32 -18.46
N LEU A 157 9.59 7.81 -17.41
CA LEU A 157 8.76 6.99 -16.56
C LEU A 157 7.60 6.36 -17.35
N ARG A 158 6.90 7.15 -18.17
CA ARG A 158 5.81 6.63 -19.02
C ARG A 158 6.32 5.54 -19.98
N ARG A 159 7.49 5.75 -20.59
CA ARG A 159 8.11 4.78 -21.50
C ARG A 159 8.45 3.49 -20.78
N PHE A 160 9.03 3.58 -19.59
CA PHE A 160 9.40 2.42 -18.78
C PHE A 160 8.18 1.65 -18.27
N ILE A 161 7.14 2.36 -17.84
CA ILE A 161 5.86 1.73 -17.50
C ILE A 161 5.33 0.94 -18.69
N ALA A 162 5.28 1.53 -19.89
CA ALA A 162 4.80 0.84 -21.08
C ALA A 162 5.66 -0.38 -21.46
N GLN A 163 6.97 -0.31 -21.26
CA GLN A 163 7.90 -1.44 -21.46
C GLN A 163 7.65 -2.59 -20.50
N VAL A 164 7.48 -2.27 -19.21
CA VAL A 164 7.16 -3.25 -18.16
C VAL A 164 5.77 -3.87 -18.40
N GLU A 165 4.77 -3.07 -18.74
CA GLU A 165 3.43 -3.55 -19.07
C GLU A 165 3.43 -4.47 -20.30
N ALA A 166 4.23 -4.16 -21.32
CA ALA A 166 4.39 -5.00 -22.50
C ALA A 166 5.02 -6.38 -22.19
N SER A 167 5.72 -6.51 -21.05
CA SER A 167 6.25 -7.79 -20.56
C SER A 167 5.23 -8.63 -19.76
N GLY A 168 4.00 -8.16 -19.61
CA GLY A 168 2.93 -8.85 -18.86
C GLY A 168 2.79 -8.43 -17.40
N VAL A 169 3.55 -7.43 -16.94
CA VAL A 169 3.50 -6.93 -15.56
C VAL A 169 2.49 -5.79 -15.43
N MET A 170 1.54 -5.91 -14.51
CA MET A 170 0.60 -4.83 -14.20
C MET A 170 1.32 -3.68 -13.50
N VAL A 171 1.19 -2.45 -13.98
CA VAL A 171 1.75 -1.28 -13.31
C VAL A 171 0.67 -0.33 -12.82
N MET A 172 0.68 -0.04 -11.53
CA MET A 172 -0.27 0.85 -10.88
C MET A 172 0.44 2.08 -10.33
N VAL A 173 0.00 3.28 -10.71
CA VAL A 173 0.55 4.53 -10.18
C VAL A 173 -0.55 5.33 -9.50
N SER A 174 -0.41 5.57 -8.19
CA SER A 174 -1.31 6.47 -7.46
C SER A 174 -0.56 7.19 -6.35
N GLY A 175 -0.89 8.45 -6.10
CA GLY A 175 -0.43 9.20 -4.93
C GLY A 175 -1.48 9.29 -3.81
N ILE A 176 -2.62 8.63 -3.98
CA ILE A 176 -3.77 8.68 -3.05
C ILE A 176 -4.38 7.29 -2.84
N VAL A 177 -5.06 7.09 -1.71
CA VAL A 177 -5.77 5.83 -1.43
C VAL A 177 -7.10 5.79 -2.19
N GLY A 178 -7.27 4.77 -3.04
CA GLY A 178 -8.46 4.61 -3.88
C GLY A 178 -8.68 5.83 -4.77
N SER A 179 -9.82 6.52 -4.57
CA SER A 179 -10.17 7.77 -5.26
C SER A 179 -10.20 8.99 -4.32
N ASN A 180 -9.72 8.84 -3.08
CA ASN A 180 -9.84 9.88 -2.05
C ASN A 180 -8.65 10.85 -2.07
N THR A 181 -8.84 12.04 -2.66
CA THR A 181 -7.79 13.08 -2.80
C THR A 181 -7.26 13.64 -1.47
N HIS A 182 -7.97 13.41 -0.37
CA HIS A 182 -7.54 13.80 0.98
C HIS A 182 -6.72 12.73 1.71
N ARG A 183 -6.65 11.50 1.17
CA ARG A 183 -5.80 10.41 1.69
C ARG A 183 -4.55 10.28 0.81
N ARG A 184 -3.63 11.23 0.95
CA ARG A 184 -2.35 11.18 0.23
C ARG A 184 -1.46 10.09 0.82
N LEU A 185 -0.84 9.30 -0.05
CA LEU A 185 0.15 8.30 0.34
C LEU A 185 1.42 9.00 0.78
N ASN A 186 2.10 8.45 1.78
CA ASN A 186 3.33 9.01 2.33
C ASN A 186 4.57 8.37 1.66
N PRO A 187 5.34 9.11 0.84
CA PRO A 187 6.56 8.59 0.24
C PRO A 187 7.65 8.20 1.25
N GLU A 188 7.61 8.78 2.45
CA GLU A 188 8.54 8.42 3.55
C GLU A 188 8.19 7.05 4.16
N GLU A 189 6.92 6.64 4.09
CA GLU A 189 6.47 5.31 4.51
C GLU A 189 6.82 4.27 3.44
N PHE A 190 6.45 4.54 2.18
CA PHE A 190 6.74 3.65 1.06
C PHE A 190 6.77 4.40 -0.27
N ARG A 191 7.68 3.99 -1.15
CA ARG A 191 7.84 4.53 -2.52
C ARG A 191 7.15 3.67 -3.56
N GLY A 192 7.00 2.38 -3.26
CA GLY A 192 6.35 1.40 -4.11
C GLY A 192 6.48 0.00 -3.52
N PHE A 193 5.81 -0.96 -4.14
CA PHE A 193 5.88 -2.37 -3.77
C PHE A 193 5.61 -3.25 -4.98
N ALA A 194 5.97 -4.53 -4.88
CA ALA A 194 5.67 -5.53 -5.89
C ALA A 194 4.87 -6.69 -5.30
N LEU A 195 3.95 -7.24 -6.10
CA LEU A 195 3.25 -8.49 -5.82
C LEU A 195 3.73 -9.51 -6.85
N ALA A 196 4.59 -10.43 -6.41
CA ALA A 196 5.09 -11.50 -7.25
C ALA A 196 3.97 -12.52 -7.52
N ASP A 197 3.75 -12.82 -8.79
CA ASP A 197 2.81 -13.80 -9.29
C ASP A 197 3.25 -14.21 -10.70
N ASP A 198 3.15 -15.48 -11.04
CA ASP A 198 3.65 -16.02 -12.31
C ASP A 198 2.74 -15.70 -13.50
N LEU A 199 1.49 -15.32 -13.28
CA LEU A 199 0.54 -14.94 -14.33
C LEU A 199 0.26 -13.44 -14.33
N ALA A 200 0.07 -12.85 -13.15
CA ALA A 200 -0.35 -11.47 -12.97
C ALA A 200 0.59 -10.70 -12.03
N PRO A 201 1.91 -10.63 -12.29
CA PRO A 201 2.80 -9.84 -11.44
C PRO A 201 2.37 -8.37 -11.45
N LEU A 202 2.45 -7.69 -10.31
CA LEU A 202 2.00 -6.31 -10.15
C LEU A 202 3.06 -5.45 -9.49
N ILE A 203 3.29 -4.25 -10.02
CA ILE A 203 4.12 -3.20 -9.42
C ILE A 203 3.22 -2.01 -9.07
N PHE A 204 3.30 -1.54 -7.84
CA PHE A 204 2.70 -0.28 -7.41
C PHE A 204 3.77 0.78 -7.21
N ILE A 205 3.54 1.97 -7.78
CA ILE A 205 4.40 3.15 -7.68
C ILE A 205 3.64 4.25 -6.92
N ASN A 206 4.23 4.76 -5.84
CA ASN A 206 3.68 5.89 -5.11
C ASN A 206 3.87 7.18 -5.92
N GLY A 207 2.78 7.63 -6.55
CA GLY A 207 2.71 8.83 -7.37
C GLY A 207 2.88 10.14 -6.59
N ALA A 208 2.86 10.12 -5.25
CA ALA A 208 3.13 11.27 -4.41
C ALA A 208 4.64 11.57 -4.24
N ASP A 209 5.51 10.63 -4.61
CA ASP A 209 6.97 10.84 -4.62
C ASP A 209 7.42 11.66 -5.84
N THR A 210 8.67 12.09 -5.86
CA THR A 210 9.30 12.79 -6.98
C THR A 210 9.39 11.89 -8.23
N LYS A 211 9.48 12.48 -9.43
CA LYS A 211 9.63 11.66 -10.66
C LYS A 211 10.93 10.88 -10.73
N ALA A 212 12.00 11.38 -10.13
CA ALA A 212 13.26 10.66 -10.02
C ALA A 212 13.17 9.46 -9.07
N ALA A 213 12.29 9.53 -8.07
CA ALA A 213 12.02 8.45 -7.12
C ALA A 213 11.18 7.31 -7.67
N GLN A 214 10.26 7.65 -8.58
CA GLN A 214 9.35 6.71 -9.23
C GLN A 214 10.05 5.86 -10.31
N MET A 215 11.28 6.24 -10.69
CA MET A 215 12.14 5.55 -11.66
C MET A 215 13.01 4.52 -10.95
#